data_AF-A0A352UNJ0-F1
#
_entry.id   AF-A0A352UNJ0-F1
#
_cell.length_a   1.000
_cell.length_b   1.000
_cell.length_c   1.000
_cell.angle_alpha   90.00
_cell.angle_beta   90.00
_cell.angle_gamma   90.00
#
_symmetry.space_group_name_H-M   'P 1'
#
loop_
_entity.id
_entity.type
_entity.pdbx_description
1 polymer ?
#
loop_
_entity_poly.entity_id
_entity_poly.type
_entity_poly.pdbx_seq_one_letter_code
_entity_poly.pdbx_strand_id
1 'polypeptide(L)'
;MSEALLWAAAGTGFTFFMTALGAGVVFLFRKNISGGIQKIFLGFAAGVMIAASVWSLLIPAIEEAEAGGQPGWVPAAGGFILGVVFLYGLDRLIPHLHPASNEQEGLSSSMKRTSLLVMAVTLHNIREGMAVGFPS
;
A
#
# COMPACT_ATOMS: atom_id res chain seq x y z
N MET A 1 18.57 14.24 17.66
CA MET A 1 18.39 12.78 17.45
C MET A 1 17.18 12.24 18.21
N SER A 2 16.98 12.61 19.48
CA SER A 2 15.78 12.27 20.27
C SER A 2 14.48 12.78 19.65
N GLU A 3 14.44 14.01 19.13
CA GLU A 3 13.23 14.57 18.51
C GLU A 3 12.82 13.85 17.23
N ALA A 4 13.78 13.47 16.38
CA ALA A 4 13.50 12.70 15.16
C ALA A 4 12.91 11.32 15.48
N LEU A 5 13.44 10.64 16.51
CA LEU A 5 12.88 9.39 17.02
C LEU A 5 11.45 9.57 17.56
N LEU A 6 11.18 10.69 18.21
CA LEU A 6 9.86 10.99 18.76
C LEU A 6 8.83 11.24 17.65
N TRP A 7 9.19 11.98 16.60
CA TRP A 7 8.33 12.18 15.42
C TRP A 7 8.08 10.89 14.65
N ALA A 8 9.11 10.07 14.44
CA ALA A 8 8.97 8.77 13.78
C ALA A 8 8.08 7.81 14.59
N ALA A 9 8.26 7.77 15.92
CA ALA A 9 7.44 6.97 16.82
C ALA A 9 5.99 7.47 16.86
N ALA A 10 5.76 8.78 16.90
CA ALA A 10 4.43 9.36 16.86
C ALA A 10 3.71 9.08 15.55
N GLY A 11 4.38 9.24 14.40
CA GLY A 11 3.80 8.96 13.08
C GLY A 11 3.48 7.47 12.89
N THR A 12 4.41 6.58 13.26
CA THR A 12 4.19 5.12 13.17
C THR A 12 3.13 4.65 14.17
N GLY A 13 3.13 5.20 15.38
CA GLY A 13 2.11 4.90 16.40
C GLY A 13 0.72 5.37 15.98
N PHE A 14 0.62 6.55 15.35
CA PHE A 14 -0.63 7.08 14.84
C PHE A 14 -1.21 6.21 13.71
N THR A 15 -0.40 5.82 12.72
CA THR A 15 -0.84 4.95 11.61
C THR A 15 -1.28 3.57 12.10
N PHE A 16 -0.56 2.99 13.05
CA PHE A 16 -0.95 1.73 13.70
C PHE A 16 -2.28 1.88 14.47
N PHE A 17 -2.42 2.97 15.23
CA PHE A 17 -3.65 3.26 15.97
C PHE A 17 -4.86 3.43 15.04
N MET A 18 -4.71 4.13 13.92
CA MET A 18 -5.78 4.30 12.92
C MET A 18 -6.18 2.96 12.29
N THR A 19 -5.22 2.08 12.01
CA THR A 19 -5.49 0.72 11.51
C THR A 19 -6.23 -0.12 12.54
N ALA A 20 -5.81 -0.07 13.80
CA ALA A 20 -6.47 -0.77 14.90
C ALA A 20 -7.90 -0.25 15.14
N LEU A 21 -8.10 1.07 15.05
CA LEU A 21 -9.42 1.69 15.15
C LEU A 21 -10.32 1.23 14.01
N GLY A 22 -9.85 1.27 12.76
CA GLY A 22 -10.58 0.78 11.58
C GLY A 22 -10.97 -0.70 11.70
N ALA A 23 -10.06 -1.55 12.17
CA ALA A 23 -10.35 -2.96 12.46
C ALA A 23 -11.37 -3.12 13.60
N GLY A 24 -11.30 -2.26 14.63
CA GLY A 24 -12.24 -2.22 15.75
C GLY A 24 -13.69 -1.96 15.32
N VAL A 25 -13.89 -1.08 14.33
CA VAL A 25 -15.21 -0.75 13.78
C VAL A 25 -15.92 -2.00 13.23
N VAL A 26 -15.19 -2.97 12.68
CA VAL A 26 -15.76 -4.24 12.17
C VAL A 26 -16.50 -5.01 13.27
N PHE A 27 -16.07 -4.92 14.54
CA PHE A 27 -16.76 -5.58 15.64
C PHE A 27 -18.08 -4.94 16.03
N LEU A 28 -18.27 -3.65 15.74
CA LEU A 28 -19.55 -2.93 15.93
C LEU A 28 -20.56 -3.28 14.82
N PHE A 29 -20.08 -3.51 13.60
CA PHE A 29 -20.89 -3.81 12.42
C PHE A 29 -20.89 -5.29 12.01
N ARG A 30 -20.60 -6.18 12.98
CA ARG A 30 -20.20 -7.60 12.88
C ARG A 30 -21.00 -8.51 11.92
N LYS A 31 -22.16 -8.07 11.39
CA LYS A 31 -23.01 -8.84 10.47
C LYS A 31 -23.66 -8.08 9.30
N ASN A 32 -23.54 -6.74 9.19
CA ASN A 32 -24.39 -5.95 8.27
C ASN A 32 -23.65 -4.88 7.43
N ILE A 33 -22.38 -5.08 7.05
CA ILE A 33 -21.81 -4.23 5.99
C ILE A 33 -22.40 -4.68 4.66
N SER A 34 -23.27 -3.86 4.08
CA SER A 34 -23.78 -4.11 2.74
C SER A 34 -22.64 -4.02 1.73
N GLY A 35 -22.69 -4.83 0.67
CA GLY A 35 -21.65 -4.81 -0.37
C GLY A 35 -21.48 -3.42 -1.03
N GLY A 36 -22.51 -2.57 -1.00
CA GLY A 36 -22.41 -1.17 -1.43
C GLY A 36 -21.48 -0.34 -0.53
N ILE A 37 -21.63 -0.45 0.79
CA ILE A 37 -20.78 0.27 1.75
C ILE A 37 -19.32 -0.18 1.62
N GLN A 38 -19.06 -1.48 1.46
CA GLN A 38 -17.71 -2.00 1.23
C GLN A 38 -17.08 -1.41 -0.05
N LYS A 39 -17.83 -1.34 -1.15
CA LYS A 39 -17.35 -0.74 -2.40
C LYS A 39 -17.05 0.76 -2.25
N ILE A 40 -17.87 1.48 -1.49
CA ILE A 40 -17.64 2.90 -1.19
C ILE A 40 -16.34 3.08 -0.42
N PHE A 41 -16.12 2.32 0.66
CA PHE A 41 -14.88 2.41 1.43
C PHE A 41 -13.65 2.01 0.61
N LEU A 42 -13.74 0.95 -0.20
CA LEU A 42 -12.65 0.54 -1.09
C LEU A 42 -12.34 1.62 -2.13
N GLY A 43 -13.36 2.20 -2.75
CA GLY A 43 -13.20 3.30 -3.71
C GLY A 43 -12.62 4.56 -3.06
N PHE A 44 -13.05 4.89 -1.84
CA PHE A 44 -12.50 5.99 -1.07
C PHE A 44 -11.02 5.78 -0.76
N ALA A 45 -10.65 4.61 -0.23
CA ALA A 45 -9.25 4.29 0.06
C ALA A 45 -8.38 4.33 -1.20
N ALA A 46 -8.85 3.74 -2.30
CA ALA A 46 -8.15 3.81 -3.59
C ALA A 46 -7.98 5.26 -4.08
N GLY A 47 -9.02 6.09 -3.94
CA GLY A 47 -8.98 7.51 -4.32
C GLY A 47 -7.96 8.32 -3.50
N VAL A 48 -7.94 8.14 -2.17
CA VAL A 48 -6.96 8.79 -1.28
C VAL A 48 -5.54 8.39 -1.67
N MET A 49 -5.31 7.10 -1.94
CA MET A 49 -3.98 6.62 -2.34
C MET A 49 -3.53 7.15 -3.70
N ILE A 50 -4.42 7.23 -4.68
CA ILE A 50 -4.11 7.84 -5.99
C ILE A 50 -3.78 9.31 -5.81
N ALA A 51 -4.58 10.06 -5.04
CA ALA A 51 -4.34 11.47 -4.78
C ALA A 51 -2.98 11.69 -4.10
N ALA A 52 -2.69 10.95 -3.02
CA ALA A 52 -1.39 11.01 -2.35
C ALA A 52 -0.24 10.69 -3.32
N SER A 53 -0.41 9.68 -4.18
CA SER A 53 0.61 9.32 -5.18
C SER A 53 0.86 10.43 -6.20
N VAL A 54 -0.15 11.20 -6.60
CA VAL A 54 0.00 12.29 -7.57
C VAL A 54 0.57 13.54 -6.91
N TRP A 55 -0.06 14.03 -5.85
CA TRP A 55 0.30 15.32 -5.24
C TRP A 55 1.51 15.25 -4.32
N SER A 56 1.69 14.14 -3.60
CA SER A 56 2.75 14.03 -2.60
C SER A 56 3.99 13.30 -3.11
N LEU A 57 3.92 12.59 -4.24
CA LEU A 57 5.05 11.84 -4.79
C LEU A 57 5.38 12.24 -6.23
N LEU A 58 4.41 12.15 -7.16
CA LEU A 58 4.67 12.35 -8.58
C LEU A 58 5.04 13.80 -8.93
N ILE A 59 4.24 14.78 -8.49
CA ILE A 59 4.50 16.19 -8.75
C ILE A 59 5.84 16.62 -8.13
N PRO A 60 6.12 16.36 -6.83
CA PRO A 60 7.42 16.69 -6.24
C PRO A 60 8.61 16.04 -6.97
N ALA A 61 8.49 14.78 -7.38
CA ALA A 61 9.56 14.10 -8.12
C ALA A 61 9.82 14.71 -9.51
N ILE A 62 8.79 15.22 -10.18
CA ILE A 62 8.92 15.95 -11.45
C ILE A 62 9.65 17.29 -11.23
N GLU A 63 9.20 18.05 -10.23
CA GLU A 63 9.77 19.36 -9.90
C GLU A 63 11.26 19.25 -9.48
N GLU A 64 11.61 18.24 -8.68
CA GLU A 64 13.00 18.00 -8.26
C GLU A 64 13.90 17.62 -9.45
N ALA A 65 13.38 16.85 -10.40
CA ALA A 65 14.11 16.48 -11.60
C ALA A 65 14.33 17.66 -12.56
N GLU A 66 13.32 18.50 -12.73
CA GLU A 66 13.42 19.73 -13.52
C GLU A 66 14.42 20.71 -12.88
N ALA A 67 14.42 20.83 -11.55
CA ALA A 67 15.42 21.61 -10.81
C ALA A 67 16.84 21.06 -11.01
N GLY A 68 17.00 19.74 -11.15
CA GLY A 68 18.26 19.07 -11.49
C GLY A 68 18.67 19.18 -12.97
N GLY A 69 17.91 19.90 -13.81
CA GLY A 69 18.18 20.05 -15.24
C GLY A 69 17.82 18.83 -16.09
N GLN A 70 17.08 17.87 -15.53
CA GLN A 70 16.55 16.72 -16.26
C GLN A 70 15.11 16.98 -16.72
N PRO A 71 14.65 16.39 -17.83
CA PRO A 71 13.25 16.49 -18.21
C PRO A 71 12.38 15.77 -17.17
N GLY A 72 11.45 16.47 -16.51
CA GLY A 72 10.66 15.93 -15.39
C GLY A 72 9.82 14.69 -15.73
N TRP A 73 9.50 14.47 -17.01
CA TRP A 73 8.81 13.26 -17.45
C TRP A 73 9.64 11.98 -17.31
N VAL A 74 10.98 12.07 -17.29
CA VAL A 74 11.88 10.91 -17.21
C VAL A 74 11.75 10.16 -15.88
N PRO A 75 11.87 10.81 -14.70
CA PRO A 75 11.66 10.13 -13.42
C PRO A 75 10.21 9.70 -13.20
N ALA A 76 9.23 10.47 -13.70
CA ALA A 76 7.83 10.07 -13.66
C ALA A 76 7.57 8.77 -14.42
N ALA A 77 7.98 8.69 -15.70
CA ALA A 77 7.80 7.50 -16.52
C ALA A 77 8.66 6.33 -16.02
N GLY A 78 9.93 6.59 -15.69
CA GLY A 78 10.86 5.57 -15.18
C GLY A 78 10.41 4.98 -13.85
N GLY A 79 10.03 5.83 -12.89
CA GLY A 79 9.53 5.41 -11.58
C GLY A 79 8.20 4.65 -11.69
N PHE A 80 7.29 5.10 -12.56
CA PHE A 80 6.03 4.39 -12.79
C PHE A 80 6.25 3.00 -13.41
N ILE A 81 7.06 2.90 -14.46
CA ILE A 81 7.37 1.62 -15.11
C ILE A 81 8.07 0.68 -14.12
N LEU A 82 9.08 1.18 -13.40
CA LEU A 82 9.80 0.38 -12.41
C LEU A 82 8.88 -0.09 -11.29
N GLY A 83 7.98 0.78 -10.82
CA GLY A 83 6.95 0.41 -9.84
C GLY A 83 6.01 -0.67 -10.37
N VAL A 84 5.55 -0.57 -11.61
CA VAL A 84 4.69 -1.59 -12.26
C VAL A 84 5.44 -2.92 -12.38
N VAL A 85 6.68 -2.92 -12.88
CA VAL A 85 7.49 -4.14 -13.02
C VAL A 85 7.78 -4.75 -11.65
N PHE A 86 8.09 -3.93 -10.64
CA PHE A 86 8.33 -4.40 -9.28
C PHE A 86 7.09 -5.07 -8.69
N LEU A 87 5.92 -4.45 -8.81
CA LEU A 87 4.66 -5.03 -8.32
C LEU A 87 4.27 -6.27 -9.10
N TYR A 88 4.49 -6.30 -10.41
CA TYR A 88 4.27 -7.47 -11.24
C TYR A 88 5.21 -8.62 -10.85
N GLY A 89 6.47 -8.32 -10.53
CA GLY A 89 7.42 -9.29 -10.01
C GLY A 89 7.01 -9.83 -8.65
N LEU A 90 6.57 -8.96 -7.74
CA LEU A 90 6.02 -9.36 -6.45
C LEU A 90 4.76 -10.22 -6.61
N ASP A 91 3.86 -9.86 -7.53
CA ASP A 91 2.64 -10.63 -7.82
C ASP A 91 2.96 -12.07 -8.24
N ARG A 92 4.02 -12.24 -9.03
CA ARG A 92 4.48 -13.54 -9.52
C ARG A 92 5.32 -14.31 -8.50
N LEU A 93 5.96 -13.62 -7.56
CA LEU A 93 6.76 -14.24 -6.48
C LEU A 93 5.89 -14.66 -5.29
N ILE A 94 4.82 -13.91 -5.01
CA ILE A 94 3.88 -14.23 -3.94
C ILE A 94 2.88 -15.26 -4.47
N PRO A 95 2.80 -16.46 -3.90
CA PRO A 95 1.82 -17.47 -4.31
C PRO A 95 0.40 -16.97 -3.96
N HIS A 96 -0.34 -16.48 -4.95
CA HIS A 96 -1.72 -16.03 -4.79
C HIS A 96 -2.65 -17.25 -4.78
N LEU A 97 -3.28 -17.53 -3.64
CA LEU A 97 -4.36 -18.52 -3.58
C LEU A 97 -5.63 -17.94 -4.23
N HIS A 98 -6.01 -18.48 -5.40
CA HIS A 98 -7.33 -18.26 -5.98
C HIS A 98 -8.41 -18.86 -5.05
N PRO A 99 -9.39 -18.07 -4.55
CA PRO A 99 -10.46 -18.60 -3.71
C PRO A 99 -11.45 -19.53 -4.44
N ALA A 100 -11.35 -19.65 -5.77
CA ALA A 100 -12.40 -20.22 -6.63
C ALA A 100 -11.98 -21.41 -7.52
N SER A 101 -10.72 -21.81 -7.53
CA SER A 101 -10.25 -22.96 -8.33
C SER A 101 -9.30 -23.83 -7.53
N ASN A 102 -9.56 -25.14 -7.52
CA ASN A 102 -8.76 -26.16 -6.85
C ASN A 102 -7.47 -26.51 -7.65
N GLU A 103 -6.94 -25.54 -8.39
CA GLU A 103 -5.77 -25.66 -9.25
C GLU A 103 -4.68 -24.75 -8.66
N GLN A 104 -3.62 -25.37 -8.17
CA GLN A 104 -2.44 -24.67 -7.66
C GLN A 104 -1.57 -24.25 -8.84
N GLU A 105 -1.53 -22.96 -9.18
CA GLU A 105 -0.40 -22.42 -9.95
C GLU A 105 0.66 -21.85 -8.99
N GLY A 106 1.89 -22.38 -9.09
CA GLY A 106 3.05 -22.05 -8.24
C GLY A 106 3.44 -23.15 -7.24
N LEU A 107 4.70 -23.12 -6.76
CA LEU A 107 5.25 -24.12 -5.83
C LEU A 107 4.34 -24.30 -4.60
N SER A 108 3.95 -25.54 -4.34
CA SER A 108 3.05 -25.95 -3.26
C SER A 108 3.43 -25.32 -1.92
N SER A 109 2.70 -24.30 -1.49
CA SER A 109 2.89 -23.70 -0.17
C SER A 109 1.89 -24.31 0.82
N SER A 110 2.40 -24.93 1.88
CA SER A 110 1.58 -25.47 2.99
C SER A 110 1.08 -24.40 3.97
N MET A 111 1.22 -23.11 3.63
CA MET A 111 0.88 -22.01 4.51
C MET A 111 -0.63 -21.85 4.70
N LYS A 112 -1.06 -21.78 5.96
CA LYS A 112 -2.47 -21.57 6.33
C LYS A 112 -2.98 -20.24 5.75
N ARG A 113 -4.25 -20.21 5.34
CA ARG A 113 -4.96 -19.03 4.76
C ARG A 113 -4.75 -17.73 5.57
N THR A 114 -4.68 -17.84 6.89
CA THR A 114 -4.39 -16.72 7.80
C THR A 114 -2.98 -16.16 7.62
N SER A 115 -1.97 -17.01 7.40
CA SER A 115 -0.58 -16.58 7.20
C SER A 115 -0.39 -15.85 5.87
N LEU A 116 -1.11 -16.27 4.84
CA LEU A 116 -1.13 -15.59 3.53
C LEU A 116 -1.82 -14.23 3.62
N LEU A 117 -2.93 -14.13 4.36
CA LEU A 117 -3.61 -12.85 4.61
C LEU A 117 -2.73 -11.87 5.39
N VAL A 118 -2.07 -12.34 6.45
CA VAL A 118 -1.13 -11.50 7.22
C VAL A 118 0.02 -11.03 6.32
N MET A 119 0.61 -11.93 5.54
CA MET A 119 1.71 -11.57 4.64
C MET A 119 1.29 -10.58 3.55
N ALA A 120 0.10 -10.75 2.96
CA ALA A 120 -0.46 -9.82 1.99
C ALA A 120 -0.67 -8.42 2.60
N VAL A 121 -1.24 -8.35 3.81
CA VAL A 121 -1.43 -7.07 4.54
C VAL A 121 -0.08 -6.45 4.91
N THR A 122 0.89 -7.24 5.37
CA THR A 122 2.24 -6.75 5.68
C THR A 122 2.92 -6.15 4.46
N LEU A 123 2.84 -6.80 3.31
CA LEU A 123 3.42 -6.29 2.06
C LEU A 123 2.72 -5.01 1.58
N HIS A 124 1.41 -4.90 1.79
CA HIS A 124 0.66 -3.67 1.52
C HIS A 124 1.13 -2.51 2.41
N ASN A 125 1.25 -2.76 3.72
CA ASN A 125 1.68 -1.75 4.69
C ASN A 125 3.14 -1.32 4.48
N ILE A 126 4.02 -2.22 4.03
CA ILE A 126 5.41 -1.87 3.67
C ILE A 126 5.41 -0.88 2.49
N ARG A 127 4.57 -1.11 1.47
CA ARG A 127 4.45 -0.21 0.32
C ARG A 127 3.92 1.17 0.73
N GLU A 128 2.90 1.20 1.59
CA GLU A 128 2.37 2.45 2.13
C GLU A 128 3.39 3.19 3.00
N GLY A 129 4.12 2.47 3.86
CA GLY A 129 5.19 3.04 4.69
C GLY A 129 6.33 3.63 3.88
N MET A 130 6.72 2.99 2.77
CA MET A 130 7.70 3.55 1.83
C MET A 130 7.20 4.84 1.18
N ALA A 131 5.91 4.95 0.86
CA ALA A 131 5.34 6.19 0.29
C ALA A 131 5.31 7.35 1.29
N VAL A 132 5.11 7.08 2.58
CA VAL A 132 5.06 8.10 3.64
C VAL A 132 6.46 8.57 4.07
N GLY A 133 7.52 7.83 3.76
CA GLY A 133 8.90 8.14 4.14
C GLY A 133 9.62 9.17 3.26
N PHE A 134 9.04 9.57 2.12
CA PHE A 134 9.63 10.55 1.19
C PHE A 134 8.81 11.85 1.01
N PRO A 135 8.42 12.59 2.05
CA PRO A 135 8.00 13.98 1.88
C PRO A 135 9.17 14.89 2.29
N SER A 136 10.03 15.21 1.34
CA SER A 136 11.01 16.30 1.48
C SER A 136 11.42 16.82 0.12
#